data_AF-A0A2T3MQU2-F1
#
_entry.id   AF-A0A2T3MQU2-F1
#
_cell.length_a   1.000
_cell.length_b   1.000
_cell.length_c   1.000
_cell.angle_alpha   90.00
_cell.angle_beta   90.00
_cell.angle_gamma   90.00
#
_symmetry.space_group_name_H-M   'P 1'
#
loop_
_entity.id
_entity.type
_entity.pdbx_description
1 polymer ?
#
loop_
_entity_poly.entity_id
_entity_poly.type
_entity_poly.pdbx_seq_one_letter_code
_entity_poly.pdbx_strand_id
1 'polypeptide(L)'
;MYKEPWISIDEYPDQHAQNLLTELMSEISWQHQLSGKVVKLLAKREDRDDVLVATKSGFAVVHMTWSGKEECQPYPLFKEFDDLESLEAQLIVDSKYF
;
A
#
# COMPACT_ATOMS: atom_id res chain seq x y z
N MET A 1 -3.74 -5.61 15.16
CA MET A 1 -4.97 -4.87 14.85
C MET A 1 -4.53 -3.48 14.39
N TYR A 2 -4.92 -3.06 13.19
CA TYR A 2 -4.59 -1.73 12.68
C TYR A 2 -5.25 -0.66 13.55
N LYS A 3 -4.66 0.53 13.60
CA LYS A 3 -5.20 1.69 14.32
C LYS A 3 -5.49 2.77 13.30
N GLU A 4 -6.50 3.60 13.57
CA GLU A 4 -6.78 4.78 12.77
C GLU A 4 -5.49 5.55 12.47
N PRO A 5 -5.26 5.97 11.22
CA PRO A 5 -6.19 5.93 10.07
C PRO A 5 -6.17 4.64 9.24
N TRP A 6 -5.45 3.61 9.67
CA TRP A 6 -5.34 2.36 8.94
C TRP A 6 -6.50 1.42 9.26
N ILE A 7 -7.25 1.05 8.22
CA ILE A 7 -8.33 0.06 8.28
C ILE A 7 -7.87 -1.22 7.60
N SER A 8 -8.15 -2.36 8.23
CA SER A 8 -7.80 -3.64 7.64
C SER A 8 -8.55 -3.83 6.32
N ILE A 9 -7.89 -4.39 5.31
CA ILE A 9 -8.59 -4.63 4.04
C ILE A 9 -9.76 -5.61 4.19
N ASP A 10 -9.68 -6.52 5.18
CA ASP A 10 -10.71 -7.50 5.50
C ASP A 10 -12.00 -6.85 6.07
N GLU A 11 -11.95 -5.57 6.44
CA GLU A 11 -13.14 -4.80 6.87
C GLU A 11 -13.91 -4.21 5.67
N TYR A 12 -13.34 -4.24 4.47
CA TYR A 12 -14.01 -3.83 3.23
C TYR A 12 -14.63 -5.03 2.52
N PRO A 13 -15.64 -4.82 1.65
CA PRO A 13 -16.15 -5.89 0.79
C PRO A 13 -15.04 -6.52 -0.06
N ASP A 14 -15.10 -7.84 -0.30
CA ASP A 14 -14.06 -8.57 -1.05
C ASP A 14 -13.70 -7.93 -2.41
N GLN A 15 -14.71 -7.38 -3.10
CA GLN A 15 -14.52 -6.71 -4.38
C GLN A 15 -13.66 -5.43 -4.27
N HIS A 16 -13.70 -4.75 -3.13
CA HIS A 16 -12.93 -3.54 -2.88
C HIS A 16 -11.43 -3.83 -2.87
N ALA A 17 -11.02 -4.90 -2.19
CA ALA A 17 -9.63 -5.34 -2.15
C ALA A 17 -9.08 -5.67 -3.55
N GLN A 18 -9.89 -6.36 -4.36
CA GLN A 18 -9.53 -6.72 -5.73
C GLN A 18 -9.41 -5.49 -6.63
N ASN A 19 -10.33 -4.53 -6.49
CA ASN A 19 -10.31 -3.30 -7.29
C ASN A 19 -9.10 -2.44 -6.94
N LEU A 20 -8.79 -2.25 -5.65
CA LEU A 20 -7.60 -1.54 -5.19
C LEU A 20 -6.31 -2.19 -5.70
N LEU A 21 -6.23 -3.51 -5.62
CA LEU A 21 -5.08 -4.25 -6.13
C LEU A 21 -4.95 -4.07 -7.65
N THR A 22 -6.07 -4.09 -8.38
CA THR A 22 -6.08 -3.89 -9.84
C THR A 22 -5.58 -2.49 -10.20
N GLU A 23 -6.07 -1.46 -9.51
CA GLU A 23 -5.65 -0.08 -9.71
C GLU A 23 -4.15 0.09 -9.41
N LEU A 24 -3.69 -0.40 -8.26
CA LEU A 24 -2.28 -0.36 -7.88
C LEU A 24 -1.39 -1.03 -8.94
N MET A 25 -1.79 -2.20 -9.43
CA MET A 25 -1.02 -2.91 -10.47
C MET A 25 -1.07 -2.21 -11.83
N SER A 26 -2.09 -1.39 -12.10
CA SER A 26 -2.17 -0.59 -13.32
C SER A 26 -1.22 0.60 -13.30
N GLU A 27 -0.91 1.14 -12.10
CA GLU A 27 -0.01 2.27 -11.90
C GLU A 27 1.47 1.84 -11.88
N ILE A 28 1.78 0.64 -11.39
CA ILE A 28 3.16 0.14 -11.28
C ILE A 28 3.79 -0.05 -12.67
N SER A 29 4.75 0.80 -13.02
CA SER A 29 5.57 0.61 -14.23
C SER A 29 6.59 -0.51 -14.09
N TRP A 30 7.05 -1.02 -15.23
CA TRP A 30 8.04 -2.08 -15.28
C TRP A 30 9.37 -1.76 -14.56
N GLN A 31 9.70 -0.47 -14.44
CA GLN A 31 10.90 0.03 -13.74
C GLN A 31 10.69 0.22 -12.24
N HIS A 32 9.44 0.17 -11.76
CA HIS A 32 9.10 0.35 -10.37
C HIS A 32 9.58 -0.82 -9.52
N GLN A 33 9.97 -0.57 -8.28
CA GLN A 33 10.59 -1.60 -7.41
C GLN A 33 9.61 -2.71 -7.00
N LEU A 34 8.31 -2.47 -7.11
CA LEU A 34 7.24 -3.47 -6.94
C LEU A 34 6.88 -4.22 -8.22
N SER A 35 7.45 -3.84 -9.36
CA SER A 35 7.23 -4.52 -10.65
C SER A 35 7.59 -6.01 -10.55
N GLY A 36 6.67 -6.86 -10.99
CA GLY A 36 6.82 -8.32 -10.97
C GLY A 36 6.82 -8.95 -9.57
N LYS A 37 6.66 -8.18 -8.49
CA LYS A 37 6.50 -8.73 -7.13
C LYS A 37 5.05 -9.18 -6.94
N VAL A 38 4.89 -10.34 -6.33
CA VAL A 38 3.58 -10.76 -5.80
C VAL A 38 3.31 -9.95 -4.54
N VAL A 39 2.30 -9.10 -4.58
CA VAL A 39 1.85 -8.28 -3.45
C VAL A 39 0.49 -8.77 -2.93
N LYS A 40 0.30 -8.66 -1.62
CA LYS A 40 -0.99 -8.87 -0.96
C LYS A 40 -1.39 -7.59 -0.23
N LEU A 41 -2.57 -7.06 -0.52
CA LEU A 41 -3.13 -5.92 0.19
C LEU A 41 -3.46 -6.33 1.64
N LEU A 42 -3.08 -5.49 2.61
CA LEU A 42 -3.28 -5.75 4.03
C LEU A 42 -4.19 -4.72 4.70
N ALA A 43 -3.99 -3.45 4.37
CA ALA A 43 -4.75 -2.34 4.93
C ALA A 43 -4.79 -1.18 3.96
N LYS A 44 -5.81 -0.34 4.11
CA LYS A 44 -5.92 0.95 3.44
C LYS A 44 -5.90 2.04 4.50
N ARG A 45 -5.27 3.16 4.18
CA ARG A 45 -5.32 4.37 5.00
C ARG A 45 -6.53 5.23 4.59
N GLU A 46 -7.29 5.76 5.53
CA GLU A 46 -8.52 6.51 5.20
C GLU A 46 -8.34 8.03 5.01
N ASP A 47 -7.31 8.66 5.58
CA ASP A 47 -7.03 10.10 5.37
C ASP A 47 -6.37 10.43 4.03
N ARG A 48 -5.83 9.43 3.34
CA ARG A 48 -5.04 9.63 2.11
C ARG A 48 -5.00 8.36 1.28
N ASP A 49 -4.46 8.50 0.07
CA ASP A 49 -4.37 7.45 -0.93
C ASP A 49 -3.23 6.44 -0.67
N ASP A 50 -3.00 6.07 0.60
CA ASP A 50 -1.98 5.09 0.98
C ASP A 50 -2.58 3.69 1.15
N VAL A 51 -1.89 2.69 0.62
CA VAL A 51 -2.18 1.27 0.83
C VAL A 51 -0.97 0.55 1.42
N LEU A 52 -1.23 -0.37 2.35
CA LEU A 52 -0.23 -1.26 2.92
C LEU A 52 -0.30 -2.61 2.23
N VAL A 53 0.82 -3.03 1.65
CA VAL A 53 0.97 -4.34 0.99
C VAL A 53 2.07 -5.18 1.66
N ALA A 54 1.86 -6.49 1.69
CA ALA A 54 2.91 -7.47 1.96
C ALA A 54 3.53 -7.96 0.65
N THR A 55 4.84 -8.12 0.67
CA THR A 55 5.64 -8.77 -0.38
C THR A 55 6.30 -10.02 0.19
N LYS A 56 7.02 -10.79 -0.64
CA LYS A 56 7.83 -11.92 -0.15
C LYS A 56 8.98 -11.49 0.77
N SER A 57 9.44 -10.24 0.67
CA SER A 57 10.63 -9.72 1.34
C SER A 57 10.33 -8.78 2.51
N GLY A 58 9.06 -8.50 2.81
CA GLY A 58 8.66 -7.53 3.82
C GLY A 58 7.35 -6.85 3.45
N PHE A 59 7.24 -5.57 3.78
CA PHE A 59 6.05 -4.76 3.58
C PHE A 59 6.36 -3.50 2.79
N ALA A 60 5.35 -2.91 2.16
CA ALA A 60 5.46 -1.60 1.55
C ALA A 60 4.19 -0.79 1.78
N VAL A 61 4.36 0.49 2.09
CA VAL A 61 3.30 1.48 1.97
C VAL A 61 3.44 2.13 0.61
N VAL A 62 2.36 2.15 -0.18
CA VAL A 62 2.33 2.75 -1.51
C VAL A 62 1.29 3.87 -1.52
N HIS A 63 1.71 5.05 -1.98
CA HIS A 63 0.84 6.19 -2.22
C HIS A 63 0.34 6.12 -3.67
N MET A 64 -0.92 5.71 -3.83
CA MET A 64 -1.58 5.54 -5.12
C MET A 64 -1.88 6.90 -5.76
N THR A 65 -1.84 6.95 -7.09
CA THR A 65 -2.12 8.18 -7.87
C THR A 65 -3.52 8.18 -8.50
N TRP A 66 -4.18 7.03 -8.56
CA TRP A 66 -5.48 6.78 -9.19
C TRP A 66 -5.56 7.18 -10.66
N SER A 67 -4.44 7.07 -11.38
CA SER A 67 -4.38 7.54 -12.75
C SER A 67 -4.98 6.58 -13.77
N GLY A 68 -5.29 5.34 -13.35
CA GLY A 68 -5.81 4.27 -14.22
C GLY A 68 -4.87 3.87 -15.34
N LYS A 69 -3.57 4.19 -15.24
CA LYS A 69 -2.56 3.91 -16.26
C LYS A 69 -1.18 3.77 -15.61
N GLU A 70 -0.25 3.17 -16.37
CA GLU A 70 1.13 3.03 -15.94
C GLU A 70 1.76 4.40 -15.61
N GLU A 71 2.34 4.53 -14.42
CA GLU A 71 2.99 5.74 -13.94
C GLU A 71 4.46 5.84 -14.36
N CYS A 72 4.93 7.07 -14.50
CA CYS A 72 6.34 7.34 -14.73
C CYS A 72 7.09 7.51 -13.41
N GLN A 73 8.37 7.16 -13.39
CA GLN A 73 9.26 7.41 -12.26
C GLN A 73 9.18 8.88 -11.80
N PRO A 74 9.06 9.16 -10.48
CA PRO A 74 9.18 8.23 -9.35
C PRO A 74 7.84 7.63 -8.86
N TYR A 75 6.75 7.76 -9.61
CA TYR A 75 5.41 7.34 -9.16
C TYR A 75 5.09 5.88 -9.54
N PRO A 76 4.17 5.22 -8.79
CA PRO A 76 3.65 5.67 -7.49
C PRO A 76 4.74 5.74 -6.41
N LEU A 77 4.60 6.64 -5.44
CA LEU A 77 5.57 6.73 -4.36
C LEU A 77 5.40 5.55 -3.41
N PHE A 78 6.49 5.03 -2.86
CA PHE A 78 6.42 3.92 -1.93
C PHE A 78 7.50 4.00 -0.85
N LYS A 79 7.27 3.29 0.24
CA LYS A 79 8.21 3.09 1.34
C LYS A 79 8.21 1.62 1.75
N GLU A 80 9.36 0.95 1.59
CA GLU A 80 9.54 -0.44 1.99
C GLU A 80 9.96 -0.56 3.45
N PHE A 81 9.57 -1.68 4.06
CA PHE A 81 9.89 -2.09 5.42
C PHE A 81 10.28 -3.56 5.40
N ASP A 82 11.50 -3.88 5.83
CA ASP A 82 12.02 -5.24 5.79
C ASP A 82 11.43 -6.13 6.89
N ASP A 83 11.00 -5.53 7.99
CA ASP A 83 10.54 -6.20 9.19
C ASP A 83 9.27 -5.57 9.78
N LEU A 84 8.62 -6.32 10.67
CA LEU A 84 7.36 -5.92 11.30
C LEU A 84 7.54 -4.76 12.29
N GLU A 85 8.69 -4.67 12.97
CA GLU A 85 8.95 -3.62 13.98
C GLU A 85 9.06 -2.25 13.31
N SER A 86 9.79 -2.16 12.20
CA SER A 86 9.89 -0.96 11.37
C SER A 86 8.53 -0.53 10.81
N LEU A 87 7.70 -1.48 10.38
CA LEU A 87 6.33 -1.20 9.94
C LEU A 87 5.47 -0.68 11.09
N GLU A 88 5.46 -1.37 12.23
CA GLU A 88 4.66 -0.97 13.40
C GLU A 88 5.05 0.43 13.90
N ALA A 89 6.34 0.75 13.92
CA ALA A 89 6.83 2.09 14.24
C ALA A 89 6.24 3.15 13.29
N GLN A 90 6.19 2.87 11.98
CA GLN A 90 5.55 3.77 11.00
C GLN A 90 4.05 3.92 11.26
N LEU A 91 3.32 2.82 11.47
CA LEU A 91 1.87 2.87 11.72
C LEU A 91 1.55 3.67 13.00
N ILE A 92 2.40 3.57 14.03
CA ILE A 92 2.29 4.39 15.25
C ILE A 92 2.50 5.87 14.93
N VAL A 93 3.51 6.21 14.12
CA VAL A 93 3.73 7.60 13.69
C VAL A 93 2.51 8.11 12.92
N ASP A 94 1.99 7.34 11.96
CA ASP A 94 0.81 7.73 11.18
C ASP A 94 -0.41 7.98 12.07
N SER A 95 -0.64 7.14 13.08
CA SER A 95 -1.75 7.31 14.02
C SER A 95 -1.65 8.54 14.93
N LYS A 96 -0.44 9.08 15.14
CA LYS A 96 -0.22 10.27 15.99
C LYS A 96 -0.43 11.59 15.26
N TYR A 97 -0.34 11.58 13.94
CA TYR A 97 -0.42 12.77 13.09
C TYR A 97 -1.60 12.72 12.10
N PHE A 98 -2.57 11.84 12.38
CA PHE A 98 -3.90 11.82 11.76
C PHE A 98 -4.81 12.86 12.42
#